data_AF-A0A238ZH81-F1
#
_entry.id   AF-A0A238ZH81-F1
#
_cell.length_a   1.000
_cell.length_b   1.000
_cell.length_c   1.000
_cell.angle_alpha   90.00
_cell.angle_beta   90.00
_cell.angle_gamma   90.00
#
_symmetry.space_group_name_H-M   'P 1'
#
loop_
_entity.id
_entity.type
_entity.pdbx_description
1 polymer ?
#
loop_
_entity_poly.entity_id
_entity_poly.type
_entity_poly.pdbx_seq_one_letter_code
_entity_poly.pdbx_strand_id
1 'polypeptide(L)'
;MLPITVCREDGRRHVRVSVGELAELVGGIGAGGDLFLVVQRIPDLPNHFLQVWHMAGDDYYQLEHRDGGHDRHHVVFVDTPDPVADVVAAMAGWARGEEGWGDGLAWERLKLRAPKRVRPLKLDDHERARLEGRVRELLVGGYATRAQLVEAAERFPVSGWRRRVSPEQAWELVDRMWLERLAEQARWEGETDPERLTGAFAALERAGITAREDFAATGSPRDSGIRAVGAPDARGFVYFHSGCTDSAAAGRGLPLFYGGFDGSSGTTTAIGREVVAALAAAGLPSEWDGDPDDVITVTPMDWRKRLVG
;
A
#
# COMPACT_ATOMS: atom_id res chain seq x y z
N MET A 1 6.82 -5.29 14.83
CA MET A 1 6.64 -5.18 13.36
C MET A 1 7.71 -4.28 12.77
N LEU A 2 8.28 -4.65 11.64
CA LEU A 2 9.25 -3.85 10.89
C LEU A 2 8.50 -2.83 10.01
N PRO A 3 8.95 -1.57 9.86
CA PRO A 3 8.26 -0.58 9.02
C PRO A 3 8.63 -0.76 7.54
N ILE A 4 8.32 -1.93 6.98
CA ILE A 4 8.66 -2.30 5.61
C ILE A 4 7.48 -2.93 4.88
N THR A 5 7.54 -2.88 3.55
CA THR A 5 6.78 -3.71 2.64
C THR A 5 7.67 -4.83 2.10
N VAL A 6 7.11 -6.01 1.88
CA VAL A 6 7.79 -7.14 1.23
C VAL A 6 6.93 -7.57 0.05
N CYS A 7 7.50 -7.51 -1.15
CA CYS A 7 6.87 -7.94 -2.39
C CYS A 7 7.58 -9.20 -2.89
N ARG A 8 6.81 -10.28 -3.09
CA ARG A 8 7.29 -11.53 -3.68
C ARG A 8 7.31 -11.44 -5.21
N GLU A 9 8.01 -12.37 -5.84
CA GLU A 9 8.04 -12.51 -7.30
C GLU A 9 6.64 -12.68 -7.90
N ASP A 10 5.75 -13.41 -7.22
CA ASP A 10 4.36 -13.64 -7.67
C ASP A 10 3.43 -12.42 -7.49
N GLY A 11 3.96 -11.29 -7.02
CA GLY A 11 3.23 -10.05 -6.80
C GLY A 11 2.50 -9.96 -5.46
N ARG A 12 2.53 -11.01 -4.61
CA ARG A 12 1.97 -10.91 -3.25
C ARG A 12 2.78 -9.90 -2.43
N ARG A 13 2.05 -9.08 -1.69
CA ARG A 13 2.61 -8.00 -0.89
C ARG A 13 2.24 -8.17 0.58
N HIS A 14 3.24 -8.03 1.44
CA HIS A 14 3.12 -8.03 2.89
C HIS A 14 3.49 -6.65 3.42
N VAL A 15 2.77 -6.16 4.44
CA VAL A 15 2.95 -4.83 5.01
C VAL A 15 3.21 -4.98 6.49
N ARG A 16 4.28 -4.34 6.98
CA ARG A 16 4.69 -4.32 8.37
C ARG A 16 4.93 -5.70 8.99
N VAL A 17 5.64 -6.61 8.31
CA VAL A 17 5.94 -7.96 8.82
C VAL A 17 6.79 -7.95 10.11
N SER A 18 6.65 -8.99 10.92
CA SER A 18 7.58 -9.31 12.01
C SER A 18 8.90 -9.86 11.47
N VAL A 19 9.92 -9.95 12.34
CA VAL A 19 11.20 -10.57 11.97
C VAL A 19 11.02 -12.07 11.68
N GLY A 20 10.15 -12.75 12.43
CA GLY A 20 9.84 -14.17 12.21
C GLY A 20 9.17 -14.40 10.85
N GLU A 21 8.15 -13.59 10.51
CA GLU A 21 7.50 -13.66 9.19
C GLU A 21 8.49 -13.31 8.07
N LEU A 22 9.40 -12.35 8.27
CA LEU A 22 10.46 -12.07 7.29
C LEU A 22 11.39 -13.27 7.11
N ALA A 23 11.75 -13.97 8.18
CA ALA A 23 12.57 -15.18 8.11
C ALA A 23 11.86 -16.32 7.38
N GLU A 24 10.56 -16.51 7.61
CA GLU A 24 9.75 -17.48 6.87
C GLU A 24 9.69 -17.15 5.38
N LEU A 25 9.54 -15.87 5.02
CA LEU A 25 9.54 -15.42 3.63
C LEU A 25 10.90 -15.64 2.95
N VAL A 26 12.01 -15.28 3.62
CA VAL A 26 13.37 -15.47 3.09
C VAL A 26 13.76 -16.95 3.03
N GLY A 27 13.40 -17.76 4.01
CA GLY A 27 13.64 -19.21 3.96
C GLY A 27 12.75 -19.95 2.95
N GLY A 28 11.67 -19.31 2.50
CA GLY A 28 10.72 -19.86 1.54
C GLY A 28 11.07 -19.63 0.07
N ILE A 29 11.97 -18.69 -0.25
CA ILE A 29 12.39 -18.45 -1.63
C ILE A 29 13.28 -19.60 -2.16
N GLY A 30 13.31 -19.77 -3.48
CA GLY A 30 14.12 -20.79 -4.16
C GLY A 30 13.29 -21.88 -4.86
N ALA A 31 11.99 -21.95 -4.59
CA ALA A 31 11.05 -22.81 -5.32
C ALA A 31 10.44 -22.11 -6.54
N GLY A 32 9.92 -22.89 -7.50
CA GLY A 32 9.46 -22.38 -8.80
C GLY A 32 8.41 -21.27 -8.69
N GLY A 33 8.80 -20.05 -9.08
CA GLY A 33 7.96 -18.84 -9.10
C GLY A 33 8.09 -17.95 -7.85
N ASP A 34 9.01 -18.25 -6.94
CA ASP A 34 9.34 -17.41 -5.80
C ASP A 34 10.84 -17.42 -5.54
N LEU A 35 11.60 -16.79 -6.44
CA LEU A 35 13.07 -16.74 -6.39
C LEU A 35 13.59 -15.48 -5.72
N PHE A 36 12.76 -14.45 -5.55
CA PHE A 36 13.19 -13.21 -4.93
C PHE A 36 12.11 -12.49 -4.13
N LEU A 37 12.58 -11.65 -3.20
CA LEU A 37 11.78 -10.67 -2.47
C LEU A 37 12.36 -9.28 -2.70
N VAL A 38 11.49 -8.29 -2.90
CA VAL A 38 11.85 -6.87 -2.87
C VAL A 38 11.27 -6.24 -1.61
N VAL A 39 12.10 -5.52 -0.86
CA VAL A 39 11.76 -4.91 0.41
C VAL A 39 12.00 -3.41 0.36
N GLN A 40 10.98 -2.64 0.76
CA GLN A 40 11.06 -1.18 0.84
C GLN A 40 10.67 -0.71 2.24
N ARG A 41 11.26 0.39 2.72
CA ARG A 41 10.81 1.04 3.96
C ARG A 41 9.43 1.66 3.75
N ILE A 42 8.72 1.91 4.85
CA ILE A 42 7.44 2.60 4.87
C ILE A 42 7.66 4.03 5.41
N PRO A 43 7.25 5.08 4.66
CA PRO A 43 6.84 5.05 3.26
C PRO A 43 8.01 4.73 2.31
N ASP A 44 7.71 4.18 1.14
CA ASP A 44 8.77 3.85 0.17
C ASP A 44 9.31 5.09 -0.53
N LEU A 45 10.59 5.04 -0.90
CA LEU A 45 11.27 6.08 -1.65
C LEU A 45 11.66 5.56 -3.05
N PRO A 46 11.66 6.44 -4.08
CA PRO A 46 12.17 6.08 -5.39
C PRO A 46 13.55 5.45 -5.34
N ASN A 47 13.65 4.24 -5.91
CA ASN A 47 14.89 3.47 -6.04
C ASN A 47 15.61 3.19 -4.71
N HIS A 48 14.88 3.15 -3.59
CA HIS A 48 15.43 2.80 -2.28
C HIS A 48 14.83 1.46 -1.82
N PHE A 49 15.60 0.36 -1.91
CA PHE A 49 15.12 -0.98 -1.60
C PHE A 49 16.25 -1.93 -1.22
N LEU A 50 15.87 -3.03 -0.57
CA LEU A 50 16.63 -4.28 -0.50
C LEU A 50 15.98 -5.32 -1.41
N GLN A 51 16.78 -6.19 -2.01
CA GLN A 51 16.29 -7.35 -2.74
C GLN A 51 17.13 -8.56 -2.35
N VAL A 52 16.46 -9.67 -2.05
CA VAL A 52 17.13 -10.96 -1.87
C VAL A 52 16.68 -11.90 -2.97
N TRP A 53 17.63 -12.65 -3.53
CA TRP A 53 17.40 -13.70 -4.51
C TRP A 53 18.07 -14.99 -4.07
N HIS A 54 17.42 -16.12 -4.32
CA HIS A 54 17.95 -17.45 -4.08
C HIS A 54 17.30 -18.48 -5.02
N MET A 55 18.05 -19.49 -5.42
CA MET A 55 17.57 -20.64 -6.17
C MET A 55 17.85 -21.93 -5.40
N ALA A 56 16.86 -22.82 -5.31
CA ALA A 56 17.05 -24.10 -4.62
C ALA A 56 18.20 -24.89 -5.25
N GLY A 57 19.17 -25.26 -4.41
CA GLY A 57 20.40 -25.95 -4.81
C GLY A 57 21.64 -25.08 -4.78
N ASP A 58 21.48 -23.75 -4.73
CA ASP A 58 22.58 -22.84 -4.44
C ASP A 58 22.92 -22.87 -2.94
N ASP A 59 24.19 -22.66 -2.61
CA ASP A 59 24.70 -22.56 -1.24
C ASP A 59 24.76 -21.11 -0.73
N TYR A 60 24.28 -20.16 -1.53
CA TYR A 60 24.32 -18.73 -1.23
C TYR A 60 22.97 -18.04 -1.43
N TYR A 61 22.83 -16.89 -0.80
CA TYR A 61 21.77 -15.91 -1.06
C TYR A 61 22.40 -14.65 -1.66
N GLN A 62 21.84 -14.15 -2.76
CA GLN A 62 22.27 -12.87 -3.32
C GLN A 62 21.43 -11.76 -2.69
N LEU A 63 22.07 -10.91 -1.89
CA LEU A 63 21.44 -9.74 -1.29
C LEU A 63 21.92 -8.47 -2.00
N GLU A 64 20.98 -7.63 -2.39
CA GLU A 64 21.23 -6.35 -3.05
C GLU A 64 20.58 -5.21 -2.30
N HIS A 65 21.22 -4.05 -2.28
CA HIS A 65 20.59 -2.82 -1.80
C HIS A 65 20.80 -1.68 -2.78
N ARG A 66 19.79 -0.82 -2.87
CA ARG A 66 19.84 0.43 -3.64
C ARG A 66 19.46 1.60 -2.76
N ASP A 67 20.27 2.65 -2.83
CA ASP A 67 20.08 3.90 -2.09
C ASP A 67 19.80 5.06 -3.06
N GLY A 68 18.68 4.98 -3.77
CA GLY A 68 18.23 5.99 -4.74
C GLY A 68 18.92 5.88 -6.11
N GLY A 69 20.17 6.28 -6.21
CA GLY A 69 20.84 6.36 -7.52
C GLY A 69 21.19 5.00 -8.12
N HIS A 70 21.26 4.90 -9.45
CA HIS A 70 21.82 3.71 -10.13
C HIS A 70 23.30 3.49 -9.85
N ASP A 71 23.97 4.55 -9.42
CA ASP A 71 25.36 4.59 -9.00
C ASP A 71 25.55 4.13 -7.54
N ARG A 72 24.47 3.99 -6.76
CA ARG A 72 24.44 3.55 -5.35
C ARG A 72 23.66 2.24 -5.21
N HIS A 73 24.10 1.24 -5.97
CA HIS A 73 23.57 -0.13 -5.96
C HIS A 73 24.71 -1.07 -5.59
N HIS A 74 24.51 -1.87 -4.55
CA HIS A 74 25.49 -2.85 -4.09
C HIS A 74 24.87 -4.24 -3.99
N VAL A 75 25.72 -5.24 -4.12
CA VAL A 75 25.39 -6.66 -4.05
C VAL A 75 26.38 -7.36 -3.12
N VAL A 76 25.91 -8.38 -2.43
CA VAL A 76 26.73 -9.32 -1.67
C VAL A 76 26.15 -10.72 -1.86
N PHE A 77 27.04 -11.72 -1.90
CA PHE A 77 26.68 -13.13 -1.86
C PHE A 77 26.90 -13.62 -0.44
N VAL A 78 25.84 -14.11 0.20
CA VAL A 78 25.86 -14.61 1.58
C VAL A 78 25.91 -16.14 1.52
N ASP A 79 27.10 -16.69 1.72
CA ASP A 79 27.45 -18.11 1.63
C ASP A 79 27.90 -18.68 3.00
N THR A 80 27.30 -18.17 4.08
CA THR A 80 27.61 -18.56 5.46
C THR A 80 26.93 -19.88 5.84
N PRO A 81 27.26 -20.50 6.99
CA PRO A 81 26.59 -21.72 7.44
C PRO A 81 25.08 -21.56 7.71
N ASP A 82 24.61 -20.34 7.96
CA ASP A 82 23.19 -20.00 8.14
C ASP A 82 22.86 -18.70 7.36
N PRO A 83 22.76 -18.79 6.02
CA PRO A 83 22.65 -17.60 5.19
C PRO A 83 21.29 -16.91 5.35
N VAL A 84 20.25 -17.66 5.72
CA VAL A 84 18.91 -17.10 6.00
C VAL A 84 18.97 -16.19 7.23
N ALA A 85 19.60 -16.63 8.33
CA ALA A 85 19.71 -15.82 9.53
C ALA A 85 20.48 -14.52 9.26
N ASP A 86 21.60 -14.59 8.53
CA ASP A 86 22.43 -13.42 8.22
C ASP A 86 21.72 -12.43 7.29
N VAL A 87 21.04 -12.92 6.25
CA VAL A 87 20.21 -12.09 5.36
C VAL A 87 19.08 -11.40 6.14
N VAL A 88 18.36 -12.14 6.98
CA VAL A 88 17.25 -11.60 7.77
C VAL A 88 17.75 -10.55 8.76
N ALA A 89 18.91 -10.78 9.40
CA ALA A 89 19.53 -9.82 10.30
C ALA A 89 19.85 -8.51 9.58
N ALA A 90 20.51 -8.57 8.41
CA ALA A 90 20.83 -7.40 7.60
C ALA A 90 19.57 -6.66 7.13
N MET A 91 18.56 -7.38 6.64
CA MET A 91 17.28 -6.80 6.20
C MET A 91 16.52 -6.14 7.35
N ALA A 92 16.51 -6.75 8.54
CA ALA A 92 15.85 -6.21 9.72
C ALA A 92 16.58 -4.96 10.26
N GLY A 93 17.92 -4.97 10.27
CA GLY A 93 18.71 -3.79 10.65
C GLY A 93 18.49 -2.63 9.68
N TRP A 94 18.50 -2.92 8.36
CA TRP A 94 18.15 -1.94 7.35
C TRP A 94 16.72 -1.42 7.51
N ALA A 95 15.76 -2.28 7.79
CA ALA A 95 14.36 -1.89 7.99
C ALA A 95 14.19 -0.89 9.14
N ARG A 96 15.00 -1.00 10.19
CA ARG A 96 14.98 -0.11 11.35
C ARG A 96 15.85 1.15 11.19
N GLY A 97 16.70 1.19 10.17
CA GLY A 97 17.66 2.28 9.97
C GLY A 97 18.82 2.24 10.98
N GLU A 98 19.21 1.04 11.42
CA GLU A 98 20.37 0.85 12.31
C GLU A 98 21.66 1.29 11.60
N GLU A 99 22.53 2.01 12.31
CA GLU A 99 23.89 2.28 11.82
C GLU A 99 24.66 0.96 11.74
N GLY A 100 25.40 0.74 10.64
CA GLY A 100 26.18 -0.49 10.45
C GLY A 100 25.34 -1.74 10.17
N TRP A 101 24.07 -1.62 9.76
CA TRP A 101 23.19 -2.77 9.48
C TRP A 101 23.75 -3.81 8.51
N GLY A 102 24.71 -3.42 7.66
CA GLY A 102 25.38 -4.28 6.68
C GLY A 102 26.84 -4.58 7.03
N ASP A 103 27.30 -4.23 8.23
CA ASP A 103 28.68 -4.48 8.67
C ASP A 103 28.94 -5.99 8.74
N GLY A 104 30.14 -6.41 8.32
CA GLY A 104 30.50 -7.82 8.21
C GLY A 104 30.11 -8.48 6.89
N LEU A 105 29.29 -7.83 6.06
CA LEU A 105 29.00 -8.28 4.69
C LEU A 105 29.96 -7.62 3.68
N ALA A 106 30.50 -8.43 2.77
CA ALA A 106 31.45 -7.98 1.74
C ALA A 106 30.71 -7.33 0.55
N TRP A 107 30.11 -6.16 0.76
CA TRP A 107 29.37 -5.44 -0.28
C TRP A 107 30.25 -5.00 -1.45
N GLU A 108 29.81 -5.33 -2.66
CA GLU A 108 30.41 -4.87 -3.91
C GLU A 108 29.47 -3.94 -4.66
N ARG A 109 30.02 -2.89 -5.28
CA ARG A 109 29.23 -1.96 -6.08
C ARG A 109 28.82 -2.58 -7.42
N LEU A 110 27.53 -2.73 -7.64
CA LEU A 110 26.96 -3.21 -8.91
C LEU A 110 26.94 -2.07 -9.93
N LYS A 111 27.70 -2.22 -11.03
CA LYS A 111 27.79 -1.22 -12.09
C LYS A 111 26.66 -1.37 -13.10
N LEU A 112 25.55 -0.70 -12.84
CA LEU A 112 24.45 -0.60 -13.80
C LEU A 112 24.67 0.54 -14.80
N ARG A 113 24.21 0.35 -16.03
CA ARG A 113 24.21 1.43 -17.03
C ARG A 113 23.29 2.56 -16.57
N ALA A 114 23.76 3.79 -16.71
CA ALA A 114 22.94 4.97 -16.44
C ALA A 114 21.62 4.91 -17.25
N PRO A 115 20.47 5.23 -16.62
CA PRO A 115 19.20 5.27 -17.32
C PRO A 115 19.25 6.34 -18.42
N LYS A 116 18.56 6.08 -19.52
CA LYS A 116 18.42 7.09 -20.58
C LYS A 116 17.63 8.28 -20.01
N ARG A 117 18.07 9.50 -20.33
CA ARG A 117 17.29 10.70 -19.98
C ARG A 117 15.91 10.62 -20.63
N VAL A 118 14.88 10.70 -19.81
CA VAL A 118 13.50 10.76 -20.27
C VAL A 118 13.26 12.13 -20.90
N ARG A 119 12.50 12.16 -21.99
CA ARG A 119 12.13 13.42 -22.64
C ARG A 119 10.99 14.05 -21.86
N PRO A 120 11.02 15.37 -21.60
CA PRO A 120 9.94 16.04 -20.89
C PRO A 120 8.58 15.82 -21.56
N LEU A 121 7.56 15.61 -20.74
CA LEU A 121 6.19 15.45 -21.19
C LEU A 121 5.67 16.79 -21.74
N LYS A 122 5.41 16.83 -23.05
CA LYS A 122 4.90 18.00 -23.78
C LYS A 122 3.38 17.95 -23.85
N LEU A 123 2.74 18.38 -22.77
CA LEU A 123 1.31 18.64 -22.69
C LEU A 123 1.09 20.15 -22.56
N ASP A 124 -0.06 20.62 -23.03
CA ASP A 124 -0.54 21.96 -22.67
C ASP A 124 -0.89 22.03 -21.17
N ASP A 125 -1.05 23.25 -20.65
CA ASP A 125 -1.25 23.47 -19.22
C ASP A 125 -2.55 22.84 -18.71
N HIS A 126 -3.60 22.82 -19.52
CA HIS A 126 -4.89 22.24 -19.15
C HIS A 126 -4.82 20.71 -19.10
N GLU A 127 -4.21 20.08 -20.10
CA GLU A 127 -3.96 18.63 -20.11
C GLU A 127 -3.05 18.19 -18.97
N ARG A 128 -1.97 18.94 -18.71
CA ARG A 128 -1.07 18.70 -17.58
C ARG A 128 -1.83 18.78 -16.27
N ALA A 129 -2.62 19.83 -16.06
CA ALA A 129 -3.40 20.01 -14.84
C ALA A 129 -4.40 18.86 -14.62
N ARG A 130 -5.05 18.35 -15.68
CA ARG A 130 -5.95 17.21 -15.56
C ARG A 130 -5.24 15.89 -15.26
N LEU A 131 -4.09 15.64 -15.90
CA LEU A 131 -3.25 14.47 -15.61
C LEU A 131 -2.78 14.48 -14.16
N GLU A 132 -2.20 15.60 -13.72
CA GLU A 132 -1.76 15.76 -12.34
C GLU A 132 -2.93 15.70 -11.35
N GLY A 133 -4.08 16.27 -11.70
CA GLY A 133 -5.31 16.16 -10.92
C GLY A 133 -5.69 14.70 -10.69
N ARG A 134 -5.69 13.89 -11.75
CA ARG A 134 -6.01 12.46 -11.65
C ARG A 134 -5.02 11.68 -10.79
N VAL A 135 -3.72 11.93 -10.94
CA VAL A 135 -2.69 11.29 -10.09
C VAL A 135 -2.83 11.74 -8.64
N ARG A 136 -3.14 13.03 -8.41
CA ARG A 136 -3.31 13.61 -7.08
C ARG A 136 -4.51 13.03 -6.33
N GLU A 137 -5.64 12.80 -7.01
CA GLU A 137 -6.82 12.12 -6.42
C GLU A 137 -6.42 10.79 -5.78
N LEU A 138 -5.81 9.90 -6.57
CA LEU A 138 -5.38 8.58 -6.12
C LEU A 138 -4.29 8.65 -5.04
N LEU A 139 -3.34 9.58 -5.20
CA LEU A 139 -2.25 9.79 -4.25
C LEU A 139 -2.76 10.27 -2.87
N VAL A 140 -3.74 11.18 -2.85
CA VAL A 140 -4.34 11.68 -1.60
C VAL A 140 -5.24 10.62 -0.97
N GLY A 141 -5.88 9.77 -1.78
CA GLY A 141 -6.59 8.58 -1.28
C GLY A 141 -5.68 7.69 -0.42
N GLY A 142 -4.39 7.60 -0.78
CA GLY A 142 -3.36 7.01 0.08
C GLY A 142 -3.31 5.48 0.11
N TYR A 143 -4.05 4.83 -0.79
CA TYR A 143 -4.09 3.38 -0.98
C TYR A 143 -3.32 2.91 -2.21
N ALA A 144 -3.17 3.77 -3.22
CA ALA A 144 -2.47 3.42 -4.46
C ALA A 144 -0.97 3.30 -4.24
N THR A 145 -0.36 2.23 -4.77
CA THR A 145 1.09 2.08 -4.87
C THR A 145 1.63 3.00 -5.97
N ARG A 146 2.95 3.29 -5.94
CA ARG A 146 3.59 4.05 -7.02
C ARG A 146 3.38 3.43 -8.39
N ALA A 147 3.40 2.10 -8.50
CA ALA A 147 3.15 1.40 -9.76
C ALA A 147 1.72 1.62 -10.28
N GLN A 148 0.71 1.61 -9.38
CA GLN A 148 -0.68 1.88 -9.75
C GLN A 148 -0.90 3.34 -10.18
N LEU A 149 -0.21 4.29 -9.53
CA LEU A 149 -0.23 5.70 -9.95
C LEU A 149 0.39 5.89 -11.34
N VAL A 150 1.47 5.18 -11.64
CA VAL A 150 2.11 5.17 -12.97
C VAL A 150 1.16 4.62 -14.02
N GLU A 151 0.53 3.48 -13.75
CA GLU A 151 -0.47 2.90 -14.64
C GLU A 151 -1.65 3.86 -14.89
N ALA A 152 -2.11 4.57 -13.85
CA ALA A 152 -3.16 5.59 -13.98
C ALA A 152 -2.71 6.77 -14.86
N ALA A 153 -1.45 7.21 -14.74
CA ALA A 153 -0.88 8.26 -15.57
C ALA A 153 -0.72 7.83 -17.03
N GLU A 154 -0.27 6.59 -17.29
CA GLU A 154 -0.14 6.03 -18.64
C GLU A 154 -1.47 5.90 -19.37
N ARG A 155 -2.53 5.50 -18.63
CA ARG A 155 -3.89 5.36 -19.16
C ARG A 155 -4.61 6.69 -19.36
N PHE A 156 -4.03 7.80 -18.90
CA PHE A 156 -4.68 9.11 -18.98
C PHE A 156 -4.88 9.53 -20.45
N PRO A 157 -6.11 9.91 -20.85
CA PRO A 157 -6.38 10.32 -22.22
C PRO A 157 -5.77 11.69 -22.50
N VAL A 158 -4.84 11.75 -23.45
CA VAL A 158 -4.24 13.00 -23.94
C VAL A 158 -4.73 13.28 -25.36
N SER A 159 -4.87 14.56 -25.70
CA SER A 159 -5.33 14.97 -27.02
C SER A 159 -4.19 14.88 -28.05
N GLY A 160 -4.58 14.67 -29.31
CA GLY A 160 -3.64 14.53 -30.43
C GLY A 160 -3.31 13.08 -30.78
N TRP A 161 -3.28 12.81 -32.08
CA TRP A 161 -3.05 11.49 -32.65
C TRP A 161 -1.74 10.88 -32.11
N ARG A 162 -1.84 9.75 -31.39
CA ARG A 162 -0.73 8.97 -30.79
C ARG A 162 0.08 9.64 -29.67
N ARG A 163 -0.35 10.77 -29.10
CA ARG A 163 0.25 11.22 -27.83
C ARG A 163 -0.19 10.26 -26.72
N ARG A 164 0.77 9.80 -25.92
CA ARG A 164 0.56 9.02 -24.69
C ARG A 164 1.67 9.40 -23.71
N VAL A 165 1.38 9.34 -22.42
CA VAL A 165 2.41 9.40 -21.39
C VAL A 165 3.19 8.09 -21.49
N SER A 166 4.51 8.15 -21.72
CA SER A 166 5.33 6.93 -21.72
C SER A 166 5.52 6.42 -20.29
N PRO A 167 5.82 5.13 -20.09
CA PRO A 167 6.08 4.60 -18.75
C PRO A 167 7.14 5.39 -17.98
N GLU A 168 8.23 5.78 -18.64
CA GLU A 168 9.30 6.54 -18.00
C GLU A 168 8.85 7.95 -17.61
N GLN A 169 8.00 8.59 -18.41
CA GLN A 169 7.42 9.90 -18.10
C GLN A 169 6.44 9.82 -16.94
N ALA A 170 5.64 8.74 -16.88
CA ALA A 170 4.73 8.48 -15.77
C ALA A 170 5.49 8.26 -14.47
N TRP A 171 6.59 7.48 -14.49
CA TRP A 171 7.48 7.31 -13.33
C TRP A 171 8.06 8.63 -12.83
N GLU A 172 8.62 9.48 -13.72
CA GLU A 172 9.15 10.78 -13.30
C GLU A 172 8.08 11.70 -12.69
N LEU A 173 6.87 11.68 -13.26
CA LEU A 173 5.74 12.46 -12.73
C LEU A 173 5.32 11.97 -11.34
N VAL A 174 5.11 10.67 -11.21
CA VAL A 174 4.64 10.04 -9.96
C VAL A 174 5.69 10.17 -8.87
N ASP A 175 6.97 9.96 -9.17
CA ASP A 175 8.04 10.07 -8.18
C ASP A 175 8.15 11.48 -7.61
N ARG A 176 8.02 12.50 -8.46
CA ARG A 176 7.98 13.88 -8.00
C ARG A 176 6.79 14.12 -7.07
N MET A 177 5.58 13.77 -7.50
CA MET A 177 4.37 14.00 -6.70
C MET A 177 4.36 13.17 -5.40
N TRP A 178 4.91 11.96 -5.43
CA TRP A 178 5.09 11.10 -4.27
C TRP A 178 6.00 11.77 -3.24
N LEU A 179 7.17 12.26 -3.66
CA LEU A 179 8.11 12.97 -2.78
C LEU A 179 7.51 14.25 -2.20
N GLU A 180 6.73 15.00 -3.00
CA GLU A 180 5.96 16.17 -2.52
C GLU A 180 4.98 15.76 -1.40
N ARG A 181 4.25 14.65 -1.58
CA ARG A 181 3.34 14.12 -0.55
C ARG A 181 4.08 13.61 0.68
N LEU A 182 5.23 12.97 0.53
CA LEU A 182 6.05 12.55 1.67
C LEU A 182 6.57 13.75 2.48
N ALA A 183 6.98 14.82 1.81
CA ALA A 183 7.39 16.06 2.48
C ALA A 183 6.23 16.73 3.24
N GLU A 184 5.00 16.62 2.73
CA GLU A 184 3.80 17.04 3.43
C GLU A 184 3.54 16.17 4.68
N GLN A 185 3.57 14.84 4.50
CA GLN A 185 3.34 13.86 5.59
C GLN A 185 4.33 13.98 6.74
N ALA A 186 5.58 14.35 6.43
CA ALA A 186 6.62 14.57 7.44
C ALA A 186 6.27 15.69 8.44
N ARG A 187 5.32 16.56 8.09
CA ARG A 187 4.82 17.65 8.96
C ARG A 187 3.60 17.25 9.77
N TRP A 188 3.04 16.06 9.54
CA TRP A 188 1.84 15.62 10.26
C TRP A 188 2.22 15.00 11.60
N GLU A 189 1.73 15.62 12.67
CA GLU A 189 1.90 15.13 14.03
C GLU A 189 0.69 14.33 14.49
N GLY A 190 0.95 13.34 15.34
CA GLY A 190 -0.10 12.51 15.95
C GLY A 190 -0.75 11.50 15.00
N GLU A 191 -1.77 10.85 15.55
CA GLU A 191 -2.62 9.90 14.85
C GLU A 191 -3.61 10.65 13.94
N THR A 192 -3.79 10.19 12.70
CA THR A 192 -4.72 10.78 11.73
C THR A 192 -6.07 10.08 11.75
N ASP A 193 -7.12 10.74 11.27
CA ASP A 193 -8.45 10.13 11.20
C ASP A 193 -8.48 8.82 10.40
N PRO A 194 -7.76 8.66 9.28
CA PRO A 194 -7.65 7.36 8.62
C PRO A 194 -6.97 6.28 9.46
N GLU A 195 -6.03 6.61 10.34
CA GLU A 195 -5.42 5.61 11.25
C GLU A 195 -6.41 5.17 12.33
N ARG A 196 -7.20 6.12 12.86
CA ARG A 196 -8.32 5.84 13.78
C ARG A 196 -9.38 4.97 13.10
N LEU A 197 -9.67 5.23 11.82
CA LEU A 197 -10.58 4.43 11.01
C LEU A 197 -10.06 2.99 10.84
N THR A 198 -8.79 2.81 10.51
CA THR A 198 -8.15 1.49 10.48
C THR A 198 -8.25 0.79 11.83
N GLY A 199 -8.06 1.51 12.94
CA GLY A 199 -8.26 0.98 14.29
C GLY A 199 -9.69 0.50 14.54
N ALA A 200 -10.70 1.27 14.12
CA ALA A 200 -12.10 0.91 14.22
C ALA A 200 -12.43 -0.34 13.38
N PHE A 201 -11.93 -0.41 12.14
CA PHE A 201 -12.12 -1.56 11.24
C PHE A 201 -11.49 -2.83 11.83
N ALA A 202 -10.28 -2.73 12.37
CA ALA A 202 -9.63 -3.84 13.06
C ALA A 202 -10.39 -4.29 14.33
N ALA A 203 -11.09 -3.37 15.01
CA ALA A 203 -11.95 -3.71 16.14
C ALA A 203 -13.22 -4.45 15.71
N LEU A 204 -13.83 -4.04 14.60
CA LEU A 204 -15.00 -4.70 14.02
C LEU A 204 -14.67 -6.13 13.53
N GLU A 205 -13.50 -6.31 12.91
CA GLU A 205 -12.99 -7.63 12.53
C GLU A 205 -12.89 -8.58 13.73
N ARG A 206 -12.29 -8.12 14.82
CA ARG A 206 -12.21 -8.91 16.06
C ARG A 206 -13.58 -9.21 16.69
N ALA A 207 -14.61 -8.42 16.37
CA ALA A 207 -15.98 -8.63 16.80
C ALA A 207 -16.81 -9.51 15.84
N GLY A 208 -16.17 -10.09 14.81
CA GLY A 208 -16.82 -10.97 13.85
C GLY A 208 -17.57 -10.25 12.72
N ILE A 209 -17.19 -9.01 12.41
CA ILE A 209 -17.71 -8.24 11.28
C ILE A 209 -16.58 -8.08 10.25
N THR A 210 -16.82 -8.50 9.01
CA THR A 210 -15.82 -8.34 7.93
C THR A 210 -15.69 -6.86 7.57
N ALA A 211 -14.57 -6.23 7.91
CA ALA A 211 -14.26 -4.83 7.65
C ALA A 211 -13.17 -4.69 6.58
N ARG A 212 -13.48 -4.03 5.46
CA ARG A 212 -12.50 -3.81 4.36
C ARG A 212 -12.42 -2.35 3.97
N GLU A 213 -11.24 -1.79 4.09
CA GLU A 213 -10.91 -0.47 3.55
C GLU A 213 -10.59 -0.57 2.06
N ASP A 214 -10.88 0.49 1.29
CA ASP A 214 -10.53 0.63 -0.14
C ASP A 214 -10.97 -0.57 -1.01
N PHE A 215 -12.15 -1.12 -0.74
CA PHE A 215 -12.57 -2.39 -1.33
C PHE A 215 -13.11 -2.22 -2.76
N ALA A 216 -12.45 -2.87 -3.72
CA ALA A 216 -12.94 -3.01 -5.09
C ALA A 216 -13.68 -4.34 -5.26
N ALA A 217 -15.01 -4.34 -5.09
CA ALA A 217 -15.82 -5.52 -5.42
C ALA A 217 -15.84 -5.72 -6.94
N THR A 218 -15.23 -6.79 -7.45
CA THR A 218 -15.31 -7.14 -8.87
C THR A 218 -16.63 -7.84 -9.17
N GLY A 219 -17.54 -7.17 -9.88
CA GLY A 219 -18.54 -7.81 -10.74
C GLY A 219 -19.64 -8.66 -10.09
N SER A 220 -19.83 -8.60 -8.77
CA SER A 220 -20.90 -9.35 -8.07
C SER A 220 -21.77 -8.42 -7.22
N PRO A 221 -23.01 -8.81 -6.83
CA PRO A 221 -23.83 -8.03 -5.90
C PRO A 221 -23.04 -7.66 -4.65
N ARG A 222 -23.24 -6.44 -4.10
CA ARG A 222 -22.46 -5.82 -2.99
C ARG A 222 -22.01 -6.81 -1.90
N ASP A 223 -22.84 -7.79 -1.58
CA ASP A 223 -22.66 -8.71 -0.44
C ASP A 223 -21.85 -9.97 -0.77
N SER A 224 -21.74 -10.37 -2.04
CA SER A 224 -21.09 -11.65 -2.41
C SER A 224 -19.57 -11.53 -2.52
N GLY A 225 -19.05 -10.38 -2.95
CA GLY A 225 -17.60 -10.13 -3.01
C GLY A 225 -16.99 -10.00 -1.62
N ILE A 226 -17.68 -9.32 -0.70
CA ILE A 226 -17.21 -9.10 0.67
C ILE A 226 -17.29 -10.38 1.51
N ARG A 227 -18.30 -11.24 1.28
CA ARG A 227 -18.39 -12.57 1.93
C ARG A 227 -17.19 -13.45 1.60
N ALA A 228 -16.75 -13.46 0.34
CA ALA A 228 -15.68 -14.34 -0.11
C ALA A 228 -14.33 -14.01 0.55
N VAL A 229 -14.15 -12.78 1.02
CA VAL A 229 -12.92 -12.31 1.69
C VAL A 229 -13.05 -12.28 3.22
N GLY A 230 -14.24 -12.57 3.76
CA GLY A 230 -14.53 -12.59 5.19
C GLY A 230 -14.36 -13.97 5.83
N ALA A 231 -14.40 -14.02 7.16
CA ALA A 231 -14.48 -15.29 7.87
C ALA A 231 -15.80 -16.01 7.55
N PRO A 232 -15.82 -17.36 7.42
CA PRO A 232 -17.04 -18.09 7.09
C PRO A 232 -18.21 -17.88 8.08
N ASP A 233 -17.89 -17.55 9.33
CA ASP A 233 -18.81 -17.31 10.44
C ASP A 233 -19.02 -15.81 10.74
N ALA A 234 -18.52 -14.91 9.88
CA ALA A 234 -18.76 -13.48 10.04
C ALA A 234 -20.27 -13.18 10.02
N ARG A 235 -20.72 -12.31 10.94
CA ARG A 235 -22.14 -11.97 11.12
C ARG A 235 -22.63 -10.95 10.09
N GLY A 236 -21.71 -10.11 9.63
CA GLY A 236 -21.98 -9.04 8.68
C GLY A 236 -20.70 -8.43 8.16
N PHE A 237 -20.83 -7.29 7.50
CA PHE A 237 -19.72 -6.60 6.88
C PHE A 237 -19.81 -5.08 7.00
N VAL A 238 -18.68 -4.42 6.81
CA VAL A 238 -18.55 -2.99 6.55
C VAL A 238 -17.41 -2.74 5.56
N TYR A 239 -17.58 -1.81 4.62
CA TYR A 239 -16.49 -1.39 3.74
C TYR A 239 -16.74 0.01 3.16
N PHE A 240 -15.70 0.61 2.60
CA PHE A 240 -15.83 1.72 1.65
C PHE A 240 -15.10 1.38 0.35
N HIS A 241 -15.54 1.98 -0.77
CA HIS A 241 -14.93 1.77 -2.07
C HIS A 241 -13.76 2.72 -2.33
N SER A 242 -12.90 2.35 -3.27
CA SER A 242 -11.76 3.18 -3.66
C SER A 242 -12.11 4.55 -4.24
N GLY A 243 -13.32 4.70 -4.81
CA GLY A 243 -13.82 6.02 -5.24
C GLY A 243 -14.33 6.90 -4.08
N CYS A 244 -14.47 6.36 -2.87
CA CYS A 244 -15.02 7.11 -1.73
C CYS A 244 -13.97 8.03 -1.08
N THR A 245 -12.68 7.72 -1.24
CA THR A 245 -11.61 8.54 -0.66
C THR A 245 -11.52 9.93 -1.28
N ASP A 246 -11.95 10.09 -2.54
CA ASP A 246 -11.99 11.39 -3.23
C ASP A 246 -12.99 12.34 -2.56
N SER A 247 -14.13 11.81 -2.10
CA SER A 247 -15.12 12.59 -1.33
C SER A 247 -14.61 12.94 0.06
N ALA A 248 -13.96 12.00 0.74
CA ALA A 248 -13.35 12.25 2.05
C ALA A 248 -12.24 13.29 1.96
N ALA A 249 -11.34 13.18 0.97
CA ALA A 249 -10.27 14.13 0.69
C ALA A 249 -10.78 15.54 0.36
N ALA A 250 -11.97 15.64 -0.24
CA ALA A 250 -12.62 16.92 -0.52
C ALA A 250 -13.52 17.42 0.64
N GLY A 251 -13.49 16.78 1.81
CA GLY A 251 -14.25 17.18 3.00
C GLY A 251 -15.76 16.90 2.91
N ARG A 252 -16.20 16.04 1.99
CA ARG A 252 -17.61 15.64 1.82
C ARG A 252 -17.99 14.39 2.61
N GLY A 253 -17.12 13.94 3.52
CA GLY A 253 -17.30 12.74 4.31
C GLY A 253 -16.94 11.45 3.58
N LEU A 254 -16.84 10.36 4.35
CA LEU A 254 -16.56 9.02 3.86
C LEU A 254 -17.81 8.12 3.99
N PRO A 255 -18.45 7.71 2.89
CA PRO A 255 -19.56 6.77 2.94
C PRO A 255 -19.06 5.34 3.25
N LEU A 256 -19.71 4.69 4.21
CA LEU A 256 -19.50 3.30 4.59
C LEU A 256 -20.74 2.47 4.27
N PHE A 257 -20.53 1.36 3.57
CA PHE A 257 -21.53 0.38 3.25
C PHE A 257 -21.43 -0.77 4.23
N TYR A 258 -22.55 -1.24 4.75
CA TYR A 258 -22.61 -2.25 5.79
C TYR A 258 -23.83 -3.14 5.59
N GLY A 259 -23.85 -4.29 6.26
CA GLY A 259 -24.99 -5.18 6.16
C GLY A 259 -24.82 -6.52 6.86
N GLY A 260 -25.95 -7.17 7.07
CA GLY A 260 -26.02 -8.57 7.47
C GLY A 260 -25.87 -9.50 6.26
N PHE A 261 -25.20 -10.62 6.47
CA PHE A 261 -25.07 -11.65 5.44
C PHE A 261 -26.37 -12.46 5.22
N ASP A 262 -27.35 -12.33 6.09
CA ASP A 262 -28.66 -12.98 5.99
C ASP A 262 -29.67 -12.18 5.14
N GLY A 263 -29.30 -10.98 4.69
CA GLY A 263 -30.15 -10.08 3.91
C GLY A 263 -31.31 -9.47 4.72
N SER A 264 -31.31 -9.58 6.04
CA SER A 264 -32.39 -9.04 6.87
C SER A 264 -32.12 -7.57 7.26
N SER A 265 -33.18 -6.76 7.25
CA SER A 265 -33.12 -5.36 7.68
C SER A 265 -32.76 -5.23 9.17
N GLY A 266 -33.24 -6.17 9.99
CA GLY A 266 -32.93 -6.25 11.42
C GLY A 266 -31.44 -6.48 11.69
N THR A 267 -30.83 -7.45 11.01
CA THR A 267 -29.38 -7.71 11.13
C THR A 267 -28.57 -6.54 10.57
N THR A 268 -28.97 -5.98 9.42
CA THR A 268 -28.30 -4.80 8.85
C THR A 268 -28.30 -3.62 9.81
N THR A 269 -29.45 -3.30 10.42
CA THR A 269 -29.56 -2.25 11.44
C THR A 269 -28.68 -2.55 12.66
N ALA A 270 -28.62 -3.80 13.13
CA ALA A 270 -27.77 -4.18 14.25
C ALA A 270 -26.28 -3.99 13.92
N ILE A 271 -25.84 -4.43 12.73
CA ILE A 271 -24.47 -4.21 12.24
C ILE A 271 -24.17 -2.71 12.11
N GLY A 272 -25.09 -1.91 11.57
CA GLY A 272 -24.92 -0.46 11.46
C GLY A 272 -24.69 0.22 12.81
N ARG A 273 -25.42 -0.20 13.85
CA ARG A 273 -25.20 0.28 15.23
C ARG A 273 -23.84 -0.11 15.78
N GLU A 274 -23.38 -1.33 15.51
CA GLU A 274 -22.03 -1.76 15.91
C GLU A 274 -20.94 -0.95 15.20
N VAL A 275 -21.11 -0.65 13.90
CA VAL A 275 -20.21 0.21 13.12
C VAL A 275 -20.15 1.62 13.70
N VAL A 276 -21.30 2.27 13.93
CA VAL A 276 -21.37 3.62 14.52
C VAL A 276 -20.74 3.65 15.92
N ALA A 277 -20.99 2.63 16.74
CA ALA A 277 -20.37 2.54 18.07
C ALA A 277 -18.84 2.41 18.00
N ALA A 278 -18.32 1.62 17.05
CA ALA A 278 -16.87 1.48 16.84
C ALA A 278 -16.24 2.78 16.34
N LEU A 279 -16.89 3.50 15.42
CA LEU A 279 -16.44 4.81 14.96
C LEU A 279 -16.43 5.83 16.10
N ALA A 280 -17.49 5.89 16.90
CA ALA A 280 -17.57 6.77 18.07
C ALA A 280 -16.50 6.45 19.12
N ALA A 281 -16.20 5.16 19.35
CA ALA A 281 -15.13 4.74 20.25
C ALA A 281 -13.73 5.13 19.72
N ALA A 282 -13.55 5.11 18.40
CA ALA A 282 -12.38 5.68 17.75
C ALA A 282 -12.42 7.21 17.70
N GLY A 283 -13.51 7.85 18.14
CA GLY A 283 -13.77 9.30 18.15
C GLY A 283 -13.91 9.91 16.76
N LEU A 284 -14.43 9.14 15.81
CA LEU A 284 -14.84 9.57 14.48
C LEU A 284 -16.35 9.84 14.47
N PRO A 285 -16.80 11.07 14.18
CA PRO A 285 -18.22 11.39 14.08
C PRO A 285 -18.84 10.73 12.83
N SER A 286 -20.09 10.30 12.95
CA SER A 286 -20.83 9.65 11.86
C SER A 286 -22.28 10.10 11.82
N GLU A 287 -22.80 10.31 10.62
CA GLU A 287 -24.20 10.58 10.32
C GLU A 287 -24.87 9.31 9.83
N TRP A 288 -25.88 8.85 10.57
CA TRP A 288 -26.76 7.74 10.22
C TRP A 288 -28.00 7.79 11.13
N ASP A 289 -29.19 7.56 10.57
CA ASP A 289 -30.47 7.68 11.28
C ASP A 289 -31.02 6.33 11.81
N GLY A 290 -30.35 5.23 11.47
CA GLY A 290 -30.77 3.88 11.84
C GLY A 290 -31.47 3.12 10.72
N ASP A 291 -31.69 3.72 9.55
CA ASP A 291 -32.29 3.05 8.40
C ASP A 291 -31.27 2.09 7.75
N PRO A 292 -31.57 0.77 7.64
CA PRO A 292 -30.69 -0.20 7.01
C PRO A 292 -30.48 0.00 5.51
N ASP A 293 -31.33 0.77 4.83
CA ASP A 293 -31.19 1.09 3.41
C ASP A 293 -30.27 2.32 3.18
N ASP A 294 -29.98 3.09 4.24
CA ASP A 294 -29.11 4.26 4.21
C ASP A 294 -27.65 3.96 4.52
N VAL A 295 -26.76 4.82 3.99
CA VAL A 295 -25.30 4.73 4.13
C VAL A 295 -24.85 5.45 5.40
N ILE A 296 -23.93 4.85 6.15
CA ILE A 296 -23.27 5.54 7.26
C ILE A 296 -22.22 6.50 6.69
N THR A 297 -22.30 7.79 6.99
CA THR A 297 -21.31 8.77 6.51
C THR A 297 -20.43 9.25 7.64
N VAL A 298 -19.12 8.99 7.56
CA VAL A 298 -18.14 9.53 8.54
C VAL A 298 -17.85 10.98 8.19
N THR A 299 -18.31 11.91 9.03
CA THR A 299 -18.19 13.35 8.80
C THR A 299 -18.41 14.14 10.10
N PRO A 300 -17.68 15.27 10.31
CA PRO A 300 -16.52 15.71 9.54
C PRO A 300 -15.31 14.77 9.73
N MET A 301 -14.45 14.68 8.71
CA MET A 301 -13.23 13.86 8.76
C MET A 301 -12.09 14.60 8.08
N ASP A 302 -10.93 14.64 8.76
CA ASP A 302 -9.70 15.19 8.21
C ASP A 302 -8.88 14.09 7.52
N TRP A 303 -9.07 13.98 6.20
CA TRP A 303 -8.46 12.90 5.42
C TRP A 303 -6.96 13.12 5.18
N ARG A 304 -6.15 12.59 6.11
CA ARG A 304 -4.68 12.56 6.03
C ARG A 304 -4.15 11.12 6.09
N LYS A 305 -4.44 10.35 5.04
CA LYS A 305 -3.95 8.96 4.93
C LYS A 305 -2.46 8.95 4.62
N ARG A 306 -1.65 8.36 5.51
CA ARG A 306 -0.21 8.17 5.27
C ARG A 306 0.03 7.06 4.24
N LEU A 307 0.91 7.35 3.28
CA LEU A 307 1.40 6.39 2.29
C LEU A 307 2.17 5.25 2.97
N VAL A 308 1.91 4.03 2.50
CA VAL A 308 2.55 2.80 3.00
C VAL A 308 3.45 2.12 1.95
N GLY A 309 3.60 2.74 0.78
CA GLY A 309 4.23 2.13 -0.41
C GLY A 309 3.25 1.36 -1.27
#